data_AF-A0A379LK51-F1
#
_entry.id   AF-A0A379LK51-F1
#
_cell.length_a   1.000
_cell.length_b   1.000
_cell.length_c   1.000
_cell.angle_alpha   90.00
_cell.angle_beta   90.00
_cell.angle_gamma   90.00
#
_symmetry.space_group_name_H-M   'P 1'
#
loop_
_entity.id
_entity.type
_entity.pdbx_description
1 polymer ?
#
loop_
_entity_poly.entity_id
_entity_poly.type
_entity_poly.pdbx_seq_one_letter_code
_entity_poly.pdbx_strand_id
1 'polypeptide(L)'
;MKRLSNWINRKDNKTIASYVFTTPSNSSKSARQFLTPLYHSIPNSKRPTANKKFAKTKMLAQISGIALLSLPAKSLTTALFTTEAEAYETVMASQTLTLASVKGSSTYFSTDRFEHGFGYDIARTYAHDLGVDIQVKQYDSDAEALAAVREGKADMALTTASTKLSTESGVASINISCGFDSTLVANGLHPKTNWSFRSSTDPLAIKASHFLCDDGQLINTTKIANFYDQTLLKDDYNRKHFEQTLTANLPSYKSSFQQQASAYNHDWQLLVAMGYQESHLDANAISPTGVRGLMMLTNNTAKAMGVSDRVDPYQSIGGGARYLEQMKETFADVPNPDRLWFALASYNMGPNAIKSIQRKIEKDGKDPNSWSNVYAYMSDHASQNSRYVQCMDYVTNIRSYLESLKMQTV
;
A
#
# COMPACT_ATOMS: atom_id res chain seq x y z
N MET A 1 9.60 -22.80 29.05
CA MET A 1 9.63 -22.05 30.33
C MET A 1 11.00 -21.40 30.48
N LYS A 2 11.04 -20.05 30.48
CA LYS A 2 12.14 -19.14 30.85
C LYS A 2 13.50 -19.30 30.14
N ARG A 3 13.73 -18.47 29.11
CA ARG A 3 14.95 -17.64 28.88
C ARG A 3 14.93 -17.05 27.46
N LEU A 4 14.43 -15.82 27.33
CA LEU A 4 14.74 -14.83 26.27
C LEU A 4 13.96 -13.54 26.55
N SER A 5 14.24 -12.95 27.71
CA SER A 5 13.76 -11.62 28.09
C SER A 5 14.88 -11.00 28.91
N ASN A 6 15.61 -10.05 28.32
CA ASN A 6 16.40 -8.99 28.95
C ASN A 6 17.52 -8.55 28.01
N TRP A 7 17.20 -7.70 27.05
CA TRP A 7 18.15 -6.71 26.57
C TRP A 7 17.37 -5.52 26.01
N ILE A 8 17.11 -4.54 26.87
CA ILE A 8 16.90 -3.10 26.61
C ILE A 8 16.63 -2.47 27.99
N ASN A 9 17.70 -2.05 28.67
CA ASN A 9 17.69 -0.81 29.47
C ASN A 9 19.08 -0.44 30.03
N ARG A 10 19.50 0.79 29.69
CA ARG A 10 20.58 1.64 30.25
C ARG A 10 22.05 1.30 29.92
N LYS A 11 22.68 2.14 29.07
CA LYS A 11 23.36 3.39 29.51
C LYS A 11 23.92 4.21 28.32
N ASP A 12 23.71 5.52 28.43
CA ASP A 12 24.56 6.66 28.04
C ASP A 12 24.95 6.93 26.57
N ASN A 13 24.17 7.82 25.96
CA ASN A 13 24.57 9.11 25.38
C ASN A 13 25.87 9.19 24.54
N LYS A 14 25.74 8.91 23.24
CA LYS A 14 26.27 9.63 22.06
C LYS A 14 26.17 8.71 20.85
N THR A 15 25.69 9.24 19.72
CA THR A 15 25.64 8.59 18.39
C THR A 15 24.41 7.70 18.13
N ILE A 16 23.26 8.30 17.81
CA ILE A 16 22.25 7.64 16.96
C ILE A 16 22.51 8.12 15.52
N ALA A 17 23.57 7.57 14.93
CA ALA A 17 23.83 7.65 13.50
C ALA A 17 24.80 6.52 13.17
N SER A 18 24.32 5.29 13.05
CA SER A 18 24.99 4.22 12.29
C SER A 18 24.29 2.89 12.49
N TYR A 19 23.51 2.47 11.49
CA TYR A 19 23.53 1.09 11.01
C TYR A 19 23.01 1.08 9.57
N VAL A 20 23.87 1.44 8.61
CA VAL A 20 23.78 1.00 7.21
C VAL A 20 25.22 0.90 6.68
N PHE A 21 25.48 -0.12 5.85
CA PHE A 21 26.68 -0.40 5.06
C PHE A 21 27.74 -1.37 5.65
N THR A 22 27.61 -2.63 5.26
CA THR A 22 28.75 -3.45 4.81
C THR A 22 28.40 -4.06 3.44
N THR A 23 29.29 -3.92 2.46
CA THR A 23 29.32 -4.74 1.24
C THR A 23 30.71 -5.34 1.15
N PRO A 24 30.89 -6.66 0.96
CA PRO A 24 32.21 -7.19 0.72
C PRO A 24 32.64 -6.89 -0.72
N SER A 25 33.75 -6.19 -0.87
CA SER A 25 34.58 -6.22 -2.06
C SER A 25 35.14 -7.62 -2.24
N ASN A 26 35.02 -8.22 -3.42
CA ASN A 26 35.88 -9.34 -3.79
C ASN A 26 36.60 -9.05 -5.09
N SER A 27 37.93 -9.01 -4.95
CA SER A 27 38.91 -9.03 -6.00
C SER A 27 39.23 -10.50 -6.31
N SER A 28 39.26 -10.87 -7.59
CA SER A 28 40.19 -11.87 -8.08
C SER A 28 40.44 -11.66 -9.58
N LYS A 29 41.73 -11.63 -9.93
CA LYS A 29 42.26 -11.69 -11.30
C LYS A 29 42.79 -13.11 -11.54
N SER A 30 42.85 -13.46 -12.83
CA SER A 30 43.53 -14.61 -13.49
C SER A 30 42.68 -15.89 -13.64
N ALA A 31 42.64 -16.61 -14.77
CA ALA A 31 43.19 -16.41 -16.12
C ALA A 31 42.45 -17.33 -17.14
N ARG A 32 42.50 -16.89 -18.40
CA ARG A 32 42.31 -17.53 -19.74
C ARG A 32 42.28 -19.09 -19.77
N GLN A 33 41.55 -19.78 -20.66
CA GLN A 33 41.74 -19.78 -22.13
C GLN A 33 40.63 -20.60 -22.88
N PHE A 34 40.07 -20.02 -23.96
CA PHE A 34 39.59 -20.54 -25.26
C PHE A 34 38.93 -21.93 -25.44
N LEU A 35 37.74 -21.96 -26.08
CA LEU A 35 37.52 -22.38 -27.49
C LEU A 35 36.00 -22.34 -27.86
N THR A 36 35.70 -21.77 -29.03
CA THR A 36 34.46 -21.84 -29.83
C THR A 36 34.87 -22.25 -31.26
N PRO A 37 33.97 -22.48 -32.24
CA PRO A 37 32.58 -22.99 -32.26
C PRO A 37 32.33 -24.01 -33.42
N LEU A 38 31.19 -24.73 -33.44
CA LEU A 38 30.57 -25.29 -34.68
C LEU A 38 29.04 -25.43 -34.46
N TYR A 39 28.20 -24.58 -35.06
CA TYR A 39 27.41 -24.78 -36.30
C TYR A 39 26.45 -26.00 -36.30
N HIS A 40 25.12 -25.75 -36.40
CA HIS A 40 24.25 -26.24 -37.49
C HIS A 40 22.87 -25.54 -37.48
N SER A 41 22.56 -24.93 -38.62
CA SER A 41 21.28 -24.39 -39.11
C SER A 41 20.34 -25.52 -39.61
N ILE A 42 19.01 -25.31 -39.76
CA ILE A 42 18.21 -25.06 -41.01
C ILE A 42 16.73 -25.52 -40.68
N PRO A 43 15.60 -25.14 -41.34
CA PRO A 43 14.95 -23.85 -41.65
C PRO A 43 13.42 -23.75 -41.33
N ASN A 44 12.91 -22.52 -41.50
CA ASN A 44 11.56 -22.07 -41.92
C ASN A 44 10.52 -23.08 -42.49
N SER A 45 9.24 -22.86 -42.14
CA SER A 45 8.14 -23.02 -43.11
C SER A 45 7.07 -21.92 -43.00
N LYS A 46 6.49 -21.61 -44.17
CA LYS A 46 5.75 -20.43 -44.59
C LYS A 46 4.28 -20.36 -44.08
N ARG A 47 3.76 -19.13 -43.99
CA ARG A 47 2.32 -18.80 -44.04
C ARG A 47 1.66 -19.29 -45.34
N PRO A 48 0.32 -19.38 -45.35
CA PRO A 48 -0.41 -18.53 -46.27
C PRO A 48 -1.63 -17.81 -45.66
N THR A 49 -1.87 -16.63 -46.20
CA THR A 49 -3.03 -15.77 -46.05
C THR A 49 -4.22 -16.28 -46.88
N ALA A 50 -5.45 -16.11 -46.39
CA ALA A 50 -6.64 -16.06 -47.25
C ALA A 50 -7.75 -15.19 -46.62
N ASN A 51 -7.94 -14.03 -47.24
CA ASN A 51 -9.14 -13.19 -47.15
C ASN A 51 -10.33 -13.92 -47.79
N LYS A 52 -11.50 -13.98 -47.14
CA LYS A 52 -12.79 -14.02 -47.84
C LYS A 52 -13.86 -13.21 -47.11
N LYS A 53 -14.33 -12.19 -47.82
CA LYS A 53 -15.55 -11.42 -47.58
C LYS A 53 -16.76 -12.35 -47.60
N PHE A 54 -17.72 -12.14 -46.71
CA PHE A 54 -19.09 -12.62 -46.91
C PHE A 54 -20.08 -11.47 -46.92
N ALA A 55 -20.94 -11.53 -47.94
CA ALA A 55 -21.87 -10.51 -48.36
C ALA A 55 -23.13 -10.46 -47.48
N LYS A 56 -23.72 -9.26 -47.40
CA LYS A 56 -25.07 -9.02 -46.92
C LYS A 56 -26.09 -9.59 -47.90
N THR A 57 -27.09 -10.30 -47.39
CA THR A 57 -28.33 -10.57 -48.13
C THR A 57 -29.53 -10.22 -47.24
N LYS A 58 -30.31 -9.24 -47.70
CA LYS A 58 -31.64 -8.91 -47.19
C LYS A 58 -32.61 -10.02 -47.62
N MET A 59 -33.50 -10.44 -46.74
CA MET A 59 -34.75 -11.07 -47.14
C MET A 59 -35.92 -10.30 -46.53
N LEU A 60 -36.72 -9.71 -47.43
CA LEU A 60 -38.07 -9.21 -47.18
C LEU A 60 -39.03 -10.39 -47.32
N ALA A 61 -39.98 -10.53 -46.39
CA ALA A 61 -41.24 -11.21 -46.65
C ALA A 61 -42.36 -10.46 -45.91
N GLN A 62 -43.31 -9.94 -46.67
CA GLN A 62 -44.53 -9.29 -46.21
C GLN A 62 -45.69 -10.31 -46.09
N ILE A 63 -46.37 -10.22 -44.95
CA ILE A 63 -47.83 -10.15 -44.71
C ILE A 63 -48.75 -11.29 -45.19
N SER A 64 -49.46 -11.89 -44.21
CA SER A 64 -50.92 -12.10 -44.12
C SER A 64 -51.18 -12.71 -42.72
N GLY A 65 -51.76 -12.05 -41.72
CA GLY A 65 -53.17 -11.64 -41.63
C GLY A 65 -54.03 -12.83 -41.20
N ILE A 66 -54.43 -12.96 -39.92
CA ILE A 66 -55.68 -13.57 -39.41
C ILE A 66 -55.79 -13.45 -37.86
N ALA A 67 -56.95 -12.95 -37.44
CA ALA A 67 -57.68 -13.09 -36.17
C ALA A 67 -57.08 -12.59 -34.84
N LEU A 68 -57.56 -11.40 -34.43
CA LEU A 68 -57.74 -11.02 -33.03
C LEU A 68 -58.71 -11.99 -32.34
N LEU A 69 -58.20 -12.83 -31.44
CA LEU A 69 -59.00 -13.41 -30.37
C LEU A 69 -58.74 -12.61 -29.10
N SER A 70 -59.74 -11.81 -28.73
CA SER A 70 -59.84 -11.12 -27.45
C SER A 70 -59.91 -12.16 -26.32
N LEU A 71 -58.80 -12.39 -25.64
CA LEU A 71 -58.80 -13.04 -24.33
C LEU A 71 -58.95 -11.96 -23.25
N PRO A 72 -59.80 -12.18 -22.23
CA PRO A 72 -59.92 -11.23 -21.14
C PRO A 72 -58.58 -11.18 -20.40
N ALA A 73 -57.95 -10.00 -20.40
CA ALA A 73 -56.79 -9.71 -19.57
C ALA A 73 -57.22 -9.79 -18.10
N LYS A 74 -57.27 -11.00 -17.54
CA LYS A 74 -57.16 -11.16 -16.10
C LYS A 74 -55.75 -10.76 -15.75
N SER A 75 -55.63 -9.62 -15.08
CA SER A 75 -54.41 -9.10 -14.49
C SER A 75 -53.61 -10.20 -13.82
N LEU A 76 -52.57 -10.67 -14.50
CA LEU A 76 -51.43 -11.29 -13.85
C LEU A 76 -50.54 -10.12 -13.42
N THR A 77 -50.87 -9.52 -12.27
CA THR A 77 -49.84 -8.88 -11.45
C THR A 77 -48.96 -10.00 -10.93
N THR A 78 -48.06 -10.51 -11.77
CA THR A 78 -46.82 -11.10 -11.28
C THR A 78 -46.15 -10.00 -10.48
N ALA A 79 -46.25 -10.08 -9.15
CA ALA A 79 -45.28 -9.44 -8.29
C ALA A 79 -43.93 -9.99 -8.72
N LEU A 80 -43.22 -9.22 -9.54
CA LEU A 80 -41.79 -9.38 -9.73
C LEU A 80 -41.21 -9.12 -8.34
N PHE A 81 -41.06 -10.19 -7.56
CA PHE A 81 -40.06 -10.21 -6.52
C PHE A 81 -38.74 -10.05 -7.28
N THR A 82 -38.29 -8.82 -7.47
CA THR A 82 -36.91 -8.57 -7.81
C THR A 82 -36.13 -9.09 -6.62
N THR A 83 -35.65 -10.34 -6.70
CA THR A 83 -34.52 -10.76 -5.88
C THR A 83 -33.46 -9.71 -6.13
N GLU A 84 -33.20 -8.89 -5.12
CA GLU A 84 -32.15 -7.89 -5.18
C GLU A 84 -30.89 -8.61 -5.68
N ALA A 85 -30.28 -8.10 -6.75
CA ALA A 85 -29.11 -8.75 -7.31
C ALA A 85 -28.05 -8.87 -6.21
N GLU A 86 -27.41 -10.03 -6.12
CA GLU A 86 -26.30 -10.25 -5.18
C GLU A 86 -25.22 -9.19 -5.43
N ALA A 87 -24.57 -8.72 -4.36
CA ALA A 87 -23.54 -7.69 -4.46
C ALA A 87 -22.39 -8.18 -5.34
N TYR A 88 -22.04 -9.48 -5.25
CA TYR A 88 -21.06 -10.10 -6.12
C TYR A 88 -21.33 -9.88 -7.61
N GLU A 89 -22.55 -10.18 -8.08
CA GLU A 89 -22.90 -10.03 -9.50
C GLU A 89 -22.82 -8.56 -9.95
N THR A 90 -23.19 -7.63 -9.07
CA THR A 90 -23.08 -6.19 -9.34
C THR A 90 -21.62 -5.74 -9.44
N VAL A 91 -20.75 -6.21 -8.54
CA VAL A 91 -19.31 -5.93 -8.55
C VAL A 91 -18.66 -6.51 -9.81
N MET A 92 -18.96 -7.76 -10.16
CA MET A 92 -18.39 -8.38 -11.36
C MET A 92 -18.91 -7.75 -12.65
N ALA A 93 -20.18 -7.32 -12.70
CA ALA A 93 -20.73 -6.63 -13.87
C ALA A 93 -20.17 -5.22 -14.05
N SER A 94 -19.97 -4.48 -12.96
CA SER A 94 -19.45 -3.10 -12.99
C SER A 94 -17.92 -3.03 -13.02
N GLN A 95 -17.23 -4.13 -12.69
CA GLN A 95 -15.78 -4.20 -12.49
C GLN A 95 -15.29 -3.25 -11.39
N THR A 96 -16.15 -2.89 -10.43
CA THR A 96 -15.82 -1.99 -9.32
C THR A 96 -16.42 -2.50 -8.01
N LEU A 97 -15.59 -2.58 -6.98
CA LEU A 97 -15.97 -2.86 -5.60
C LEU A 97 -16.07 -1.55 -4.81
N THR A 98 -17.28 -1.18 -4.40
CA THR A 98 -17.53 0.00 -3.56
C THR A 98 -17.35 -0.35 -2.09
N LEU A 99 -16.28 0.16 -1.48
CA LEU A 99 -15.96 0.02 -0.08
C LEU A 99 -16.47 1.21 0.74
N ALA A 100 -17.46 1.00 1.60
CA ALA A 100 -17.79 1.96 2.65
C ALA A 100 -16.72 1.88 3.77
N SER A 101 -16.06 2.97 4.13
CA SER A 101 -15.06 2.95 5.20
C SER A 101 -15.19 4.14 6.15
N VAL A 102 -14.87 3.90 7.41
CA VAL A 102 -14.71 4.95 8.41
C VAL A 102 -13.25 5.40 8.50
N LYS A 103 -13.03 6.64 8.90
CA LYS A 103 -11.67 7.17 9.13
C LYS A 103 -11.02 6.47 10.34
N GLY A 104 -9.83 5.93 10.17
CA GLY A 104 -9.07 5.32 11.26
C GLY A 104 -7.77 4.68 10.81
N SER A 105 -6.81 4.55 11.72
CA SER A 105 -5.50 3.94 11.43
C SER A 105 -5.59 2.44 11.09
N SER A 106 -6.61 1.75 11.62
CA SER A 106 -6.85 0.33 11.32
C SER A 106 -7.78 0.10 10.13
N THR A 107 -8.56 1.12 9.74
CA THR A 107 -9.50 1.06 8.61
C THR A 107 -8.90 1.77 7.40
N TYR A 108 -9.30 3.02 7.19
CA TYR A 108 -8.87 3.88 6.09
C TYR A 108 -8.44 5.23 6.66
N PHE A 109 -7.17 5.56 6.50
CA PHE A 109 -6.65 6.88 6.78
C PHE A 109 -6.81 7.71 5.50
N SER A 110 -7.57 8.81 5.58
CA SER A 110 -7.61 9.84 4.54
C SER A 110 -7.56 11.21 5.22
N THR A 111 -6.40 11.86 5.10
CA THR A 111 -6.19 13.23 5.58
C THR A 111 -5.32 13.96 4.56
N ASP A 112 -5.74 15.13 4.09
CA ASP A 112 -5.01 15.94 3.11
C ASP A 112 -4.54 15.17 1.85
N ARG A 113 -5.39 14.29 1.30
CA ARG A 113 -5.09 13.43 0.13
C ARG A 113 -4.00 12.38 0.38
N PHE A 114 -3.52 12.23 1.61
CA PHE A 114 -2.70 11.11 2.03
C PHE A 114 -3.63 9.97 2.45
N GLU A 115 -3.70 8.94 1.60
CA GLU A 115 -4.67 7.85 1.67
C GLU A 115 -3.96 6.50 1.77
N HIS A 116 -4.23 5.75 2.83
CA HIS A 116 -3.67 4.42 3.11
C HIS A 116 -4.44 3.79 4.27
N GLY A 117 -4.07 2.60 4.73
CA GLY A 117 -4.69 2.00 5.92
C GLY A 117 -4.52 0.49 5.95
N PHE A 118 -4.40 -0.08 7.15
CA PHE A 118 -4.23 -1.52 7.32
C PHE A 118 -5.36 -2.31 6.65
N GLY A 119 -6.61 -2.01 7.04
CA GLY A 119 -7.76 -2.69 6.46
C GLY A 119 -7.98 -2.33 4.99
N TYR A 120 -7.62 -1.11 4.59
CA TYR A 120 -7.71 -0.68 3.20
C TYR A 120 -6.76 -1.46 2.30
N ASP A 121 -5.50 -1.68 2.68
CA ASP A 121 -4.53 -2.42 1.87
C ASP A 121 -4.91 -3.90 1.70
N ILE A 122 -5.50 -4.50 2.72
CA ILE A 122 -6.05 -5.86 2.63
C ILE A 122 -7.26 -5.86 1.69
N ALA A 123 -8.14 -4.84 1.76
CA ALA A 123 -9.28 -4.72 0.85
C ALA A 123 -8.86 -4.49 -0.61
N ARG A 124 -7.80 -3.72 -0.86
CA ARG A 124 -7.19 -3.57 -2.18
C ARG A 124 -6.65 -4.90 -2.72
N THR A 125 -6.01 -5.68 -1.86
CA THR A 125 -5.50 -7.01 -2.23
C THR A 125 -6.64 -7.96 -2.58
N TYR A 126 -7.77 -7.89 -1.85
CA TYR A 126 -8.97 -8.66 -2.17
C TYR A 126 -9.63 -8.22 -3.47
N ALA A 127 -9.75 -6.90 -3.72
CA ALA A 127 -10.27 -6.39 -4.99
C ALA A 127 -9.41 -6.86 -6.19
N HIS A 128 -8.08 -6.86 -6.02
CA HIS A 128 -7.17 -7.41 -7.00
C HIS A 128 -7.38 -8.93 -7.21
N ASP A 129 -7.58 -9.71 -6.15
CA ASP A 129 -7.89 -11.16 -6.24
C ASP A 129 -9.20 -11.42 -7.01
N LEU A 130 -10.20 -10.55 -6.84
CA LEU A 130 -11.44 -10.57 -7.62
C LEU A 130 -11.27 -10.07 -9.06
N GLY A 131 -10.16 -9.39 -9.38
CA GLY A 131 -9.91 -8.77 -10.68
C GLY A 131 -10.76 -7.52 -10.94
N VAL A 132 -11.09 -6.75 -9.90
CA VAL A 132 -11.90 -5.53 -9.98
C VAL A 132 -11.19 -4.31 -9.40
N ASP A 133 -11.59 -3.12 -9.84
CA ASP A 133 -11.16 -1.87 -9.21
C ASP A 133 -11.85 -1.68 -7.85
N ILE A 134 -11.26 -0.88 -6.96
CA ILE A 134 -11.84 -0.54 -5.67
C ILE A 134 -12.09 0.96 -5.55
N GLN A 135 -13.29 1.33 -5.12
CA GLN A 135 -13.67 2.70 -4.83
C GLN A 135 -14.04 2.83 -3.35
N VAL A 136 -13.36 3.72 -2.63
CA VAL A 136 -13.68 3.99 -1.22
C VAL A 136 -14.70 5.12 -1.13
N LYS A 137 -15.76 4.91 -0.35
CA LYS A 137 -16.70 5.94 0.11
C LYS A 137 -16.52 6.10 1.61
N GLN A 138 -16.11 7.28 2.04
CA GLN A 138 -15.89 7.57 3.44
C GLN A 138 -17.20 7.93 4.16
N TYR A 139 -17.37 7.43 5.38
CA TYR A 139 -18.51 7.70 6.26
C TYR A 139 -18.03 8.20 7.62
N ASP A 140 -18.88 8.95 8.32
CA ASP A 140 -18.52 9.59 9.60
C ASP A 140 -18.57 8.63 10.79
N SER A 141 -19.31 7.52 10.66
CA SER A 141 -19.45 6.53 11.71
C SER A 141 -19.61 5.10 11.19
N ASP A 142 -19.30 4.13 12.06
CA ASP A 142 -19.51 2.70 11.77
C ASP A 142 -20.98 2.44 11.39
N ALA A 143 -21.94 3.04 12.11
CA ALA A 143 -23.37 2.85 11.85
C ALA A 143 -23.78 3.32 10.44
N GLU A 144 -23.24 4.44 9.97
CA GLU A 144 -23.51 4.95 8.62
C GLU A 144 -22.88 4.07 7.54
N ALA A 145 -21.64 3.61 7.75
CA ALA A 145 -20.98 2.70 6.82
C ALA A 145 -21.74 1.35 6.70
N LEU A 146 -22.22 0.81 7.82
CA LEU A 146 -23.04 -0.42 7.81
C LEU A 146 -24.40 -0.19 7.14
N ALA A 147 -25.04 0.96 7.38
CA ALA A 147 -26.29 1.32 6.71
C ALA A 147 -26.11 1.43 5.19
N ALA A 148 -24.98 1.96 4.72
CA ALA A 148 -24.68 2.03 3.29
C ALA A 148 -24.61 0.66 2.61
N VAL A 149 -24.07 -0.36 3.28
CA VAL A 149 -24.05 -1.74 2.77
C VAL A 149 -25.45 -2.34 2.74
N ARG A 150 -26.21 -2.18 3.85
CA ARG A 150 -27.59 -2.66 3.95
C ARG A 150 -28.49 -2.06 2.86
N GLU A 151 -28.29 -0.79 2.55
CA GLU A 151 -29.08 -0.03 1.57
C GLU A 151 -28.57 -0.17 0.13
N GLY A 152 -27.51 -0.95 -0.11
CA GLY A 152 -26.92 -1.13 -1.44
C GLY A 152 -26.21 0.09 -2.02
N LYS A 153 -25.82 1.04 -1.18
CA LYS A 153 -24.99 2.20 -1.57
C LYS A 153 -23.49 1.83 -1.63
N ALA A 154 -23.11 0.74 -0.99
CA ALA A 154 -21.79 0.13 -0.99
C ALA A 154 -21.91 -1.40 -1.01
N ASP A 155 -20.90 -2.09 -1.53
CA ASP A 155 -20.89 -3.55 -1.68
C ASP A 155 -20.35 -4.25 -0.43
N MET A 156 -19.42 -3.58 0.26
CA MET A 156 -18.86 -4.01 1.55
C MET A 156 -18.52 -2.79 2.41
N ALA A 157 -18.38 -2.99 3.72
CA ALA A 157 -17.89 -1.96 4.63
C ALA A 157 -16.62 -2.42 5.38
N LEU A 158 -15.66 -1.50 5.57
CA LEU A 158 -14.50 -1.67 6.44
C LEU A 158 -14.69 -0.79 7.68
N THR A 159 -14.90 -1.44 8.82
CA THR A 159 -15.29 -0.76 10.07
C THR A 159 -14.54 -1.29 11.29
N THR A 160 -14.78 -0.66 12.43
CA THR A 160 -14.41 -1.19 13.75
C THR A 160 -15.63 -1.62 14.58
N ALA A 161 -16.77 -1.80 13.91
CA ALA A 161 -18.06 -2.01 14.55
C ALA A 161 -18.04 -3.20 15.52
N SER A 162 -18.75 -3.06 16.64
CA SER A 162 -18.97 -4.20 17.54
C SER A 162 -19.86 -5.25 16.88
N THR A 163 -19.74 -6.51 17.33
CA THR A 163 -20.65 -7.59 16.92
C THR A 163 -22.11 -7.21 17.17
N LYS A 164 -22.41 -6.57 18.30
CA LYS A 164 -23.75 -6.07 18.64
C LYS A 164 -24.27 -5.11 17.56
N LEU A 165 -23.48 -4.10 17.20
CA LEU A 165 -23.85 -3.12 16.18
C LEU A 165 -24.04 -3.78 14.80
N SER A 166 -23.18 -4.73 14.44
CA SER A 166 -23.33 -5.49 13.18
C SER A 166 -24.65 -6.26 13.15
N THR A 167 -24.97 -6.99 14.22
CA THR A 167 -26.23 -7.74 14.35
C THR A 167 -27.45 -6.83 14.31
N GLU A 168 -27.43 -5.70 15.04
CA GLU A 168 -28.52 -4.71 15.06
C GLU A 168 -28.69 -4.04 13.68
N SER A 169 -27.61 -3.90 12.92
CA SER A 169 -27.64 -3.36 11.56
C SER A 169 -28.10 -4.38 10.51
N GLY A 170 -28.24 -5.65 10.88
CA GLY A 170 -28.66 -6.73 9.98
C GLY A 170 -27.63 -7.07 8.89
N VAL A 171 -26.34 -6.90 9.18
CA VAL A 171 -25.23 -7.21 8.25
C VAL A 171 -24.43 -8.40 8.75
N ALA A 172 -23.84 -9.15 7.84
CA ALA A 172 -22.84 -10.16 8.16
C ALA A 172 -21.47 -9.49 8.31
N SER A 173 -20.68 -9.89 9.30
CA SER A 173 -19.34 -9.32 9.54
C SER A 173 -18.29 -10.41 9.69
N ILE A 174 -17.11 -10.17 9.11
CA ILE A 174 -15.95 -11.06 9.12
C ILE A 174 -14.78 -10.26 9.68
N ASN A 175 -14.13 -10.75 10.74
CA ASN A 175 -12.93 -10.11 11.27
C ASN A 175 -11.78 -10.27 10.27
N ILE A 176 -11.05 -9.19 10.00
CA ILE A 176 -9.93 -9.15 9.05
C ILE A 176 -8.75 -10.05 9.46
N SER A 177 -8.63 -10.35 10.75
CA SER A 177 -7.64 -11.26 11.32
C SER A 177 -8.08 -12.72 11.31
N CYS A 178 -9.31 -13.02 10.86
CA CYS A 178 -9.97 -14.31 11.06
C CYS A 178 -9.94 -14.81 12.52
N GLY A 179 -9.94 -13.90 13.50
CA GLY A 179 -9.89 -14.22 14.93
C GLY A 179 -8.48 -14.27 15.54
N PHE A 180 -7.43 -14.01 14.76
CA PHE A 180 -6.04 -13.95 15.23
C PHE A 180 -5.61 -12.51 15.60
N ASP A 181 -6.35 -11.90 16.53
CA ASP A 181 -6.23 -10.47 16.85
C ASP A 181 -4.93 -10.07 17.56
N SER A 182 -4.16 -11.02 18.10
CA SER A 182 -2.99 -10.75 18.93
C SER A 182 -1.94 -9.88 18.23
N THR A 183 -1.73 -10.10 16.93
CA THR A 183 -0.79 -9.32 16.13
C THR A 183 -1.28 -7.90 15.92
N LEU A 184 -2.59 -7.71 15.68
CA LEU A 184 -3.18 -6.39 15.50
C LEU A 184 -3.02 -5.57 16.79
N VAL A 185 -3.37 -6.16 17.93
CA VAL A 185 -3.24 -5.50 19.24
C VAL A 185 -1.78 -5.16 19.55
N ALA A 186 -0.85 -6.06 19.26
CA ALA A 186 0.59 -5.83 19.47
C ALA A 186 1.11 -4.62 18.68
N ASN A 187 0.59 -4.40 17.47
CA ASN A 187 0.90 -3.25 16.61
C ASN A 187 0.00 -2.04 16.89
N GLY A 188 -0.82 -2.06 17.94
CA GLY A 188 -1.70 -0.96 18.31
C GLY A 188 -2.87 -0.71 17.36
N LEU A 189 -3.21 -1.68 16.52
CA LEU A 189 -4.37 -1.71 15.64
C LEU A 189 -5.62 -2.19 16.38
N HIS A 190 -6.79 -1.81 15.88
CA HIS A 190 -8.06 -2.17 16.48
C HIS A 190 -8.39 -3.65 16.23
N PRO A 191 -8.58 -4.47 17.28
CA PRO A 191 -8.78 -5.92 17.13
C PRO A 191 -10.10 -6.28 16.45
N LYS A 192 -11.08 -5.37 16.44
CA LYS A 192 -12.38 -5.59 15.78
C LYS A 192 -12.44 -5.00 14.37
N THR A 193 -11.30 -4.74 13.75
CA THR A 193 -11.30 -4.31 12.33
C THR A 193 -11.96 -5.42 11.51
N ASN A 194 -13.04 -5.10 10.81
CA ASN A 194 -13.87 -6.10 10.16
C ASN A 194 -14.40 -5.62 8.81
N TRP A 195 -14.72 -6.60 7.97
CA TRP A 195 -15.49 -6.39 6.75
C TRP A 195 -16.93 -6.80 6.98
N SER A 196 -17.87 -5.95 6.56
CA SER A 196 -19.30 -6.23 6.62
C SER A 196 -19.93 -6.30 5.25
N PHE A 197 -20.89 -7.20 5.10
CA PHE A 197 -21.60 -7.52 3.88
C PHE A 197 -23.11 -7.58 4.16
N ARG A 198 -23.92 -7.37 3.13
CA ARG A 198 -25.38 -7.38 3.27
C ARG A 198 -25.91 -8.73 3.77
N SER A 199 -25.34 -9.83 3.30
CA SER A 199 -25.67 -11.19 3.73
C SER A 199 -24.41 -12.05 3.81
N SER A 200 -24.38 -12.99 4.76
CA SER A 200 -23.32 -14.01 4.84
C SER A 200 -23.41 -15.05 3.72
N THR A 201 -24.55 -15.13 3.03
CA THR A 201 -24.77 -16.04 1.90
C THR A 201 -24.44 -15.42 0.56
N ASP A 202 -24.13 -14.12 0.51
CA ASP A 202 -23.69 -13.46 -0.73
C ASP A 202 -22.33 -14.05 -1.15
N PRO A 203 -22.13 -14.44 -2.43
CA PRO A 203 -20.84 -14.96 -2.89
C PRO A 203 -19.66 -14.02 -2.60
N LEU A 204 -19.88 -12.70 -2.56
CA LEU A 204 -18.86 -11.71 -2.20
C LEU A 204 -18.39 -11.90 -0.75
N ALA A 205 -19.31 -12.18 0.18
CA ALA A 205 -19.00 -12.43 1.58
C ALA A 205 -18.30 -13.79 1.77
N ILE A 206 -18.77 -14.83 1.07
CA ILE A 206 -18.18 -16.18 1.13
C ILE A 206 -16.74 -16.16 0.63
N LYS A 207 -16.49 -15.53 -0.54
CA LYS A 207 -15.15 -15.37 -1.10
C LYS A 207 -14.24 -14.56 -0.18
N ALA A 208 -14.75 -13.47 0.40
CA ALA A 208 -14.00 -12.68 1.36
C ALA A 208 -13.60 -13.48 2.60
N SER A 209 -14.50 -14.33 3.12
CA SER A 209 -14.20 -15.22 4.23
C SER A 209 -13.08 -16.20 3.88
N HIS A 210 -13.12 -16.82 2.70
CA HIS A 210 -12.07 -17.73 2.26
C HIS A 210 -10.73 -17.01 2.05
N PHE A 211 -10.76 -15.82 1.45
CA PHE A 211 -9.57 -14.98 1.27
C PHE A 211 -8.93 -14.62 2.61
N LEU A 212 -9.70 -14.03 3.54
CA LEU A 212 -9.17 -13.56 4.83
C LEU A 212 -8.65 -14.71 5.72
N CYS A 213 -9.26 -15.88 5.64
CA CYS A 213 -8.94 -17.03 6.48
C CYS A 213 -8.02 -18.05 5.80
N ASP A 214 -7.52 -17.78 4.59
CA ASP A 214 -6.44 -18.58 3.98
C ASP A 214 -5.15 -18.43 4.80
N ASP A 215 -4.44 -19.55 5.03
CA ASP A 215 -3.23 -19.56 5.87
C ASP A 215 -2.14 -18.62 5.33
N GLY A 216 -1.97 -18.58 4.01
CA GLY A 216 -1.01 -17.69 3.35
C GLY A 216 -1.41 -16.22 3.50
N GLN A 217 -2.70 -15.92 3.35
CA GLN A 217 -3.22 -14.57 3.56
C GLN A 217 -3.12 -14.14 5.02
N LEU A 218 -3.40 -15.01 5.99
CA LEU A 218 -3.25 -14.69 7.42
C LEU A 218 -1.82 -14.33 7.78
N ILE A 219 -0.84 -15.08 7.28
CA ILE A 219 0.58 -14.77 7.45
C ILE A 219 0.91 -13.39 6.85
N ASN A 220 0.39 -13.09 5.66
CA ASN A 220 0.60 -11.79 5.02
C ASN A 220 -0.08 -10.66 5.80
N THR A 221 -1.30 -10.85 6.27
CA THR A 221 -2.03 -9.91 7.14
C THR A 221 -1.20 -9.56 8.38
N THR A 222 -0.55 -10.53 9.02
CA THR A 222 0.39 -10.28 10.12
C THR A 222 1.59 -9.43 9.71
N LYS A 223 2.16 -9.66 8.53
CA LYS A 223 3.28 -8.82 8.02
C LYS A 223 2.81 -7.39 7.74
N ILE A 224 1.64 -7.21 7.14
CA ILE A 224 1.09 -5.88 6.87
C ILE A 224 0.71 -5.17 8.17
N ALA A 225 0.25 -5.88 9.19
CA ALA A 225 0.02 -5.30 10.51
C ALA A 225 1.30 -4.66 11.10
N ASN A 226 2.48 -5.26 10.85
CA ASN A 226 3.77 -4.68 11.27
C ASN A 226 4.12 -3.41 10.48
N PHE A 227 3.81 -3.35 9.18
CA PHE A 227 3.95 -2.10 8.42
C PHE A 227 3.07 -1.00 8.99
N TYR A 228 1.89 -1.36 9.51
CA TYR A 228 0.92 -0.46 10.13
C TYR A 228 1.12 -0.24 11.63
N ASP A 229 2.26 -0.62 12.21
CA ASP A 229 2.56 -0.42 13.63
C ASP A 229 2.30 1.03 14.09
N GLN A 230 1.48 1.16 15.13
CA GLN A 230 1.05 2.41 15.76
C GLN A 230 1.76 2.64 17.10
N THR A 231 2.75 1.82 17.47
CA THR A 231 3.38 1.87 18.79
C THR A 231 4.55 2.84 18.90
N LEU A 232 5.20 3.18 17.78
CA LEU A 232 6.41 4.03 17.74
C LEU A 232 6.29 5.31 18.59
N LEU A 233 5.19 6.05 18.43
CA LEU A 233 4.92 7.30 19.15
C LEU A 233 3.98 7.13 20.36
N LYS A 234 3.60 5.90 20.71
CA LYS A 234 2.95 5.61 22.00
C LYS A 234 3.98 5.48 23.13
N ASP A 235 5.23 5.15 22.78
CA ASP A 235 6.34 5.24 23.71
C ASP A 235 6.61 6.71 24.09
N ASP A 236 6.68 6.96 25.40
CA ASP A 236 6.81 8.31 25.96
C ASP A 236 8.13 8.99 25.57
N TYR A 237 9.21 8.22 25.44
CA TYR A 237 10.51 8.78 25.07
C TYR A 237 10.49 9.23 23.60
N ASN A 238 10.10 8.33 22.69
CA ASN A 238 10.02 8.63 21.26
C ASN A 238 9.08 9.80 20.97
N ARG A 239 7.89 9.81 21.61
CA ARG A 239 6.91 10.87 21.46
C ARG A 239 7.44 12.23 21.91
N LYS A 240 8.00 12.30 23.12
CA LYS A 240 8.58 13.54 23.64
C LYS A 240 9.74 14.01 22.78
N HIS A 241 10.60 13.10 22.34
CA HIS A 241 11.72 13.46 21.46
C HIS A 241 11.23 14.03 20.13
N PHE A 242 10.21 13.42 19.52
CA PHE A 242 9.59 13.91 18.29
C PHE A 242 8.97 15.31 18.48
N GLU A 243 8.09 15.46 19.47
CA GLU A 243 7.42 16.74 19.78
C GLU A 243 8.41 17.87 20.10
N GLN A 244 9.43 17.58 20.92
CA GLN A 244 10.47 18.55 21.29
C GLN A 244 11.32 18.95 20.08
N THR A 245 11.69 18.00 19.23
CA THR A 245 12.46 18.26 18.02
C THR A 245 11.67 19.12 17.04
N LEU A 246 10.39 18.81 16.81
CA LEU A 246 9.52 19.63 15.98
C LEU A 246 9.41 21.05 16.55
N THR A 247 9.17 21.19 17.85
CA THR A 247 9.05 22.50 18.50
C THR A 247 10.34 23.33 18.40
N ALA A 248 11.50 22.70 18.59
CA ALA A 248 12.78 23.39 18.59
C ALA A 248 13.29 23.73 17.17
N ASN A 249 13.13 22.80 16.22
CA ASN A 249 13.84 22.86 14.94
C ASN A 249 12.94 23.19 13.75
N LEU A 250 11.69 22.70 13.73
CA LEU A 250 10.80 22.89 12.58
C LEU A 250 10.55 24.37 12.22
N PRO A 251 10.36 25.31 13.16
CA PRO A 251 10.13 26.72 12.82
C PRO A 251 11.23 27.31 11.92
N SER A 252 12.49 26.93 12.12
CA SER A 252 13.63 27.39 11.33
C SER A 252 13.63 26.87 9.88
N TYR A 253 12.98 25.72 9.64
CA TYR A 253 13.00 25.03 8.36
C TYR A 253 11.64 24.96 7.66
N LYS A 254 10.55 25.34 8.33
CA LYS A 254 9.15 25.20 7.84
C LYS A 254 8.96 25.84 6.48
N SER A 255 9.47 27.06 6.28
CA SER A 255 9.40 27.76 4.99
C SER A 255 10.15 27.02 3.88
N SER A 256 11.33 26.47 4.17
CA SER A 256 12.10 25.67 3.22
C SER A 256 11.36 24.40 2.83
N PHE A 257 10.83 23.65 3.82
CA PHE A 257 10.01 22.46 3.54
C PHE A 257 8.81 22.78 2.66
N GLN A 258 8.06 23.85 2.97
CA GLN A 258 6.90 24.26 2.18
C GLN A 258 7.27 24.66 0.75
N GLN A 259 8.32 25.47 0.59
CA GLN A 259 8.78 25.92 -0.74
C GLN A 259 9.27 24.76 -1.59
N GLN A 260 10.12 23.89 -1.03
CA GLN A 260 10.67 22.74 -1.75
C GLN A 260 9.59 21.70 -2.06
N ALA A 261 8.67 21.45 -1.12
CA ALA A 261 7.55 20.56 -1.38
C ALA A 261 6.65 21.07 -2.51
N SER A 262 6.33 22.38 -2.51
CA SER A 262 5.56 23.00 -3.59
C SER A 262 6.29 22.93 -4.94
N ALA A 263 7.62 23.06 -4.95
CA ALA A 263 8.40 23.02 -6.19
C ALA A 263 8.42 21.63 -6.85
N TYR A 264 8.32 20.55 -6.06
CA TYR A 264 8.39 19.16 -6.55
C TYR A 264 7.09 18.37 -6.35
N ASN A 265 5.95 19.06 -6.17
CA ASN A 265 4.63 18.44 -5.99
C ASN A 265 4.63 17.35 -4.90
N HIS A 266 5.10 17.73 -3.72
CA HIS A 266 5.12 16.91 -2.52
C HIS A 266 4.27 17.53 -1.42
N ASP A 267 3.89 16.69 -0.48
CA ASP A 267 3.41 17.14 0.81
C ASP A 267 4.60 17.64 1.64
N TRP A 268 4.53 18.86 2.20
CA TRP A 268 5.62 19.39 3.01
C TRP A 268 5.78 18.64 4.33
N GLN A 269 4.70 18.08 4.89
CA GLN A 269 4.76 17.26 6.10
C GLN A 269 5.43 15.91 5.83
N LEU A 270 5.31 15.36 4.62
CA LEU A 270 6.09 14.19 4.21
C LEU A 270 7.59 14.48 4.24
N LEU A 271 8.01 15.65 3.72
CA LEU A 271 9.43 16.03 3.77
C LEU A 271 9.91 16.25 5.22
N VAL A 272 9.07 16.78 6.10
CA VAL A 272 9.38 16.90 7.55
C VAL A 272 9.53 15.52 8.18
N ALA A 273 8.61 14.58 7.93
CA ALA A 273 8.67 13.21 8.43
C ALA A 273 9.96 12.50 7.97
N MET A 274 10.34 12.69 6.71
CA MET A 274 11.62 12.21 6.17
C MET A 274 12.81 12.86 6.88
N GLY A 275 12.86 14.19 6.98
CA GLY A 275 13.96 14.90 7.65
C GLY A 275 14.10 14.53 9.13
N TYR A 276 12.99 14.23 9.81
CA TYR A 276 13.04 13.70 11.17
C TYR A 276 13.62 12.28 11.21
N GLN A 277 13.17 11.37 10.34
CA GLN A 277 13.72 10.02 10.24
C GLN A 277 15.22 10.03 9.86
N GLU A 278 15.64 10.96 9.02
CA GLU A 278 17.02 11.04 8.53
C GLU A 278 17.99 11.63 9.57
N SER A 279 17.63 12.77 10.18
CA SER A 279 18.56 13.49 11.06
C SER A 279 17.96 14.05 12.34
N HIS A 280 16.69 13.73 12.65
CA HIS A 280 15.93 14.43 13.70
C HIS A 280 15.94 15.95 13.47
N LEU A 281 15.80 16.36 12.19
CA LEU A 281 15.88 17.76 11.77
C LEU A 281 17.18 18.48 12.17
N ASP A 282 18.30 17.75 12.33
CA ASP A 282 19.62 18.33 12.50
C ASP A 282 20.30 18.56 11.13
N ALA A 283 20.52 19.82 10.77
CA ALA A 283 21.18 20.20 9.52
C ALA A 283 22.70 19.91 9.52
N ASN A 284 23.31 19.78 10.70
CA ASN A 284 24.74 19.50 10.85
C ASN A 284 25.03 18.01 11.03
N ALA A 285 24.02 17.14 10.91
CA ALA A 285 24.18 15.72 11.12
C ALA A 285 25.17 15.10 10.12
N ILE A 286 26.03 14.22 10.61
CA ILE A 286 27.04 13.51 9.82
C ILE A 286 27.04 12.05 10.26
N SER A 287 26.84 11.12 9.31
CA SER A 287 26.97 9.69 9.57
C SER A 287 28.44 9.22 9.47
N PRO A 288 28.80 8.09 10.09
CA PRO A 288 30.10 7.45 9.89
C PRO A 288 30.39 7.04 8.44
N THR A 289 29.35 6.91 7.62
CA THR A 289 29.45 6.57 6.19
C THR A 289 29.52 7.80 5.28
N GLY A 290 29.61 9.00 5.88
CA GLY A 290 29.83 10.26 5.16
C GLY A 290 28.56 10.87 4.55
N VAL A 291 27.39 10.35 4.91
CA VAL A 291 26.08 10.96 4.62
C VAL A 291 25.90 12.17 5.53
N ARG A 292 25.31 13.27 5.04
CA ARG A 292 25.26 14.54 5.77
C ARG A 292 23.98 15.32 5.54
N GLY A 293 23.65 16.16 6.51
CA GLY A 293 22.60 17.16 6.39
C GLY A 293 21.24 16.68 6.84
N LEU A 294 20.28 17.61 6.75
CA LEU A 294 18.90 17.41 7.17
C LEU A 294 18.24 16.21 6.46
N MET A 295 18.45 16.08 5.15
CA MET A 295 17.88 14.97 4.36
C MET A 295 18.88 13.83 4.12
N MET A 296 20.00 13.81 4.86
CA MET A 296 21.02 12.76 4.81
C MET A 296 21.40 12.36 3.37
N LEU A 297 21.94 13.30 2.60
CA LEU A 297 22.35 13.04 1.23
C LEU A 297 23.76 12.46 1.16
N THR A 298 23.94 11.42 0.35
CA THR A 298 25.28 10.98 -0.05
C THR A 298 25.94 12.05 -0.92
N ASN A 299 27.27 12.02 -1.05
CA ASN A 299 27.97 12.98 -1.92
C ASN A 299 27.53 12.85 -3.40
N ASN A 300 27.30 11.62 -3.86
CA ASN A 300 26.86 11.36 -5.24
C ASN A 300 25.44 11.88 -5.47
N THR A 301 24.53 11.62 -4.53
CA THR A 301 23.15 12.12 -4.58
C THR A 301 23.13 13.64 -4.54
N ALA A 302 23.89 14.28 -3.64
CA ALA A 302 23.99 15.72 -3.57
C ALA A 302 24.47 16.33 -4.90
N LYS A 303 25.53 15.78 -5.50
CA LYS A 303 26.02 16.23 -6.82
C LYS A 303 24.95 16.05 -7.91
N ALA A 304 24.28 14.90 -7.95
CA ALA A 304 23.23 14.63 -8.93
C ALA A 304 22.04 15.58 -8.78
N MET A 305 21.70 15.96 -7.54
CA MET A 305 20.59 16.85 -7.21
C MET A 305 20.99 18.34 -7.19
N GLY A 306 22.21 18.70 -7.60
CA GLY A 306 22.67 20.09 -7.64
C GLY A 306 22.82 20.73 -6.26
N VAL A 307 23.15 19.94 -5.23
CA VAL A 307 23.45 20.39 -3.87
C VAL A 307 24.95 20.62 -3.73
N SER A 308 25.34 21.87 -3.51
CA SER A 308 26.73 22.28 -3.32
C SER A 308 27.18 22.18 -1.86
N ASP A 309 26.25 22.46 -0.93
CA ASP A 309 26.46 22.29 0.50
C ASP A 309 25.36 21.40 1.10
N ARG A 310 25.75 20.26 1.67
CA ARG A 310 24.81 19.28 2.25
C ARG A 310 24.32 19.69 3.64
N VAL A 311 25.05 20.55 4.37
CA VAL A 311 24.66 21.02 5.70
C VAL A 311 23.88 22.33 5.66
N ASP A 312 23.82 22.99 4.50
CA ASP A 312 22.85 24.07 4.27
C ASP A 312 21.42 23.49 4.26
N PRO A 313 20.53 23.88 5.19
CA PRO A 313 19.21 23.28 5.31
C PRO A 313 18.36 23.43 4.05
N TYR A 314 18.46 24.58 3.36
CA TYR A 314 17.67 24.86 2.17
C TYR A 314 18.07 23.92 1.01
N GLN A 315 19.37 23.80 0.75
CA GLN A 315 19.90 22.90 -0.26
C GLN A 315 19.68 21.43 0.11
N SER A 316 19.86 21.06 1.38
CA SER A 316 19.62 19.69 1.86
C SER A 316 18.18 19.25 1.64
N ILE A 317 17.21 20.07 2.07
CA ILE A 317 15.77 19.84 1.87
C ILE A 317 15.44 19.77 0.38
N GLY A 318 15.90 20.74 -0.41
CA GLY A 318 15.62 20.78 -1.84
C GLY A 318 16.27 19.62 -2.62
N GLY A 319 17.42 19.13 -2.18
CA GLY A 319 18.06 17.95 -2.76
C GLY A 319 17.32 16.66 -2.41
N GLY A 320 16.88 16.51 -1.15
CA GLY A 320 16.06 15.38 -0.72
C GLY A 320 14.71 15.33 -1.43
N ALA A 321 14.04 16.48 -1.58
CA ALA A 321 12.79 16.58 -2.33
C ALA A 321 12.96 16.17 -3.80
N ARG A 322 13.98 16.70 -4.49
CA ARG A 322 14.30 16.29 -5.88
C ARG A 322 14.57 14.80 -6.00
N TYR A 323 15.32 14.24 -5.05
CA TYR A 323 15.65 12.83 -5.09
C TYR A 323 14.42 11.94 -4.85
N LEU A 324 13.52 12.35 -3.95
CA LEU A 324 12.23 11.67 -3.76
C LEU A 324 11.38 11.69 -5.03
N GLU A 325 11.26 12.83 -5.72
CA GLU A 325 10.52 12.90 -6.98
C GLU A 325 11.16 12.01 -8.06
N GLN A 326 12.49 12.00 -8.17
CA GLN A 326 13.18 11.05 -9.06
C GLN A 326 12.84 9.58 -8.73
N MET A 327 12.69 9.23 -7.45
CA MET A 327 12.26 7.88 -7.07
C MET A 327 10.80 7.64 -7.46
N LYS A 328 9.90 8.60 -7.25
CA LYS A 328 8.49 8.48 -7.72
C LYS A 328 8.40 8.32 -9.24
N GLU A 329 9.21 9.05 -10.02
CA GLU A 329 9.32 8.90 -11.47
C GLU A 329 9.85 7.50 -11.86
N THR A 330 10.81 6.98 -11.10
CA THR A 330 11.39 5.64 -11.34
C THR A 330 10.36 4.51 -11.21
N PHE A 331 9.30 4.73 -10.41
CA PHE A 331 8.18 3.82 -10.15
C PHE A 331 6.84 4.43 -10.61
N ALA A 332 6.83 5.19 -11.71
CA ALA A 332 5.62 5.83 -12.22
C ALA A 332 4.54 4.81 -12.68
N ASP A 333 4.93 3.56 -12.93
CA ASP A 333 4.07 2.42 -13.23
C ASP A 333 3.38 1.82 -11.99
N VAL A 334 3.91 2.07 -10.79
CA VAL A 334 3.26 1.69 -9.53
C VAL A 334 2.07 2.63 -9.28
N PRO A 335 0.85 2.11 -9.05
CA PRO A 335 -0.32 2.94 -8.77
C PRO A 335 -0.23 3.61 -7.39
N ASN A 336 -0.97 4.70 -7.22
CA ASN A 336 -1.17 5.27 -5.88
C ASN A 336 -2.12 4.36 -5.07
N PRO A 337 -1.97 4.29 -3.74
CA PRO A 337 -1.01 5.03 -2.92
C PRO A 337 0.39 4.40 -2.83
N ASP A 338 0.60 3.20 -3.38
CA ASP A 338 1.82 2.40 -3.19
C ASP A 338 3.10 3.07 -3.71
N ARG A 339 2.98 3.88 -4.77
CA ARG A 339 4.12 4.60 -5.36
C ARG A 339 4.96 5.37 -4.33
N LEU A 340 4.33 5.96 -3.32
CA LEU A 340 5.06 6.67 -2.27
C LEU A 340 5.95 5.71 -1.45
N TRP A 341 5.43 4.54 -1.10
CA TRP A 341 6.17 3.53 -0.33
C TRP A 341 7.35 2.98 -1.11
N PHE A 342 7.17 2.73 -2.41
CA PHE A 342 8.26 2.35 -3.31
C PHE A 342 9.33 3.45 -3.42
N ALA A 343 8.91 4.72 -3.48
CA ALA A 343 9.82 5.85 -3.55
C ALA A 343 10.66 5.99 -2.26
N LEU A 344 10.02 5.90 -1.09
CA LEU A 344 10.71 5.93 0.21
C LEU A 344 11.65 4.74 0.40
N ALA A 345 11.20 3.53 0.04
CA ALA A 345 12.03 2.33 0.07
C ALA A 345 13.26 2.46 -0.85
N SER A 346 13.08 3.10 -2.01
CA SER A 346 14.16 3.36 -2.96
C SER A 346 15.08 4.51 -2.55
N TYR A 347 14.56 5.50 -1.82
CA TYR A 347 15.37 6.53 -1.19
C TYR A 347 16.38 5.89 -0.23
N ASN A 348 15.92 4.94 0.59
CA ASN A 348 16.73 4.24 1.59
C ASN A 348 17.67 3.16 0.99
N MET A 349 17.13 2.27 0.15
CA MET A 349 17.85 1.07 -0.30
C MET A 349 18.36 1.16 -1.74
N GLY A 350 17.92 2.15 -2.50
CA GLY A 350 18.21 2.34 -3.92
C GLY A 350 17.19 1.62 -4.83
N PRO A 351 16.85 2.21 -5.99
CA PRO A 351 15.76 1.71 -6.85
C PRO A 351 16.05 0.33 -7.45
N ASN A 352 17.32 0.00 -7.70
CA ASN A 352 17.70 -1.31 -8.25
C ASN A 352 17.39 -2.46 -7.28
N ALA A 353 17.46 -2.21 -5.96
CA ALA A 353 17.12 -3.21 -4.96
C ALA A 353 15.60 -3.49 -4.98
N ILE A 354 14.78 -2.44 -5.04
CA ILE A 354 13.32 -2.56 -5.13
C ILE A 354 12.91 -3.22 -6.45
N LYS A 355 13.46 -2.82 -7.60
CA LYS A 355 13.21 -3.48 -8.89
C LYS A 355 13.61 -4.97 -8.90
N SER A 356 14.63 -5.34 -8.12
CA SER A 356 15.01 -6.75 -7.95
C SER A 356 13.97 -7.54 -7.17
N ILE A 357 13.36 -6.92 -6.15
CA ILE A 357 12.25 -7.51 -5.39
C ILE A 357 11.03 -7.66 -6.30
N GLN A 358 10.66 -6.61 -7.06
CA GLN A 358 9.56 -6.66 -8.02
C GLN A 358 9.67 -7.85 -8.98
N ARG A 359 10.83 -8.04 -9.62
CA ARG A 359 11.04 -9.19 -10.52
C ARG A 359 10.88 -10.56 -9.86
N LYS A 360 11.18 -10.67 -8.57
CA LYS A 360 11.00 -11.93 -7.83
C LYS A 360 9.53 -12.17 -7.51
N ILE A 361 8.82 -11.14 -7.08
CA ILE A 361 7.37 -11.19 -6.82
C ILE A 361 6.60 -11.53 -8.10
N GLU A 362 6.95 -10.89 -9.22
CA GLU A 362 6.36 -11.18 -10.53
C GLU A 362 6.60 -12.65 -10.96
N LYS A 363 7.82 -13.16 -10.74
CA LYS A 363 8.15 -14.57 -11.00
C LYS A 363 7.32 -15.54 -10.16
N ASP A 364 6.94 -15.13 -8.96
CA ASP A 364 6.09 -15.89 -8.05
C ASP A 364 4.58 -15.73 -8.39
N GLY A 365 4.24 -15.04 -9.48
CA GLY A 365 2.87 -14.86 -9.95
C GLY A 365 2.05 -13.86 -9.14
N LYS A 366 2.70 -13.03 -8.33
CA LYS A 366 2.06 -12.00 -7.49
C LYS A 366 2.24 -10.62 -8.12
N ASP A 367 1.37 -9.67 -7.75
CA ASP A 367 1.47 -8.28 -8.20
C ASP A 367 2.77 -7.63 -7.68
N PRO A 368 3.74 -7.30 -8.55
CA PRO A 368 4.98 -6.66 -8.15
C PRO A 368 4.83 -5.17 -7.83
N ASN A 369 3.68 -4.57 -8.12
CA ASN A 369 3.38 -3.16 -7.85
C ASN A 369 2.59 -2.95 -6.56
N SER A 370 2.24 -4.03 -5.85
CA SER A 370 1.65 -3.97 -4.51
C SER A 370 2.73 -3.75 -3.45
N TRP A 371 2.60 -2.68 -2.66
CA TRP A 371 3.51 -2.44 -1.53
C TRP A 371 3.42 -3.57 -0.51
N SER A 372 2.22 -4.11 -0.27
CA SER A 372 2.01 -5.23 0.63
C SER A 372 2.85 -6.46 0.24
N ASN A 373 2.92 -6.76 -1.06
CA ASN A 373 3.76 -7.86 -1.55
C ASN A 373 5.25 -7.57 -1.40
N VAL A 374 5.69 -6.34 -1.64
CA VAL A 374 7.10 -5.92 -1.46
C VAL A 374 7.52 -5.96 0.01
N TYR A 375 6.69 -5.46 0.91
CA TYR A 375 6.92 -5.52 2.34
C TYR A 375 6.94 -6.97 2.83
N ALA A 376 5.99 -7.81 2.40
CA ALA A 376 5.95 -9.22 2.76
C ALA A 376 7.21 -9.96 2.28
N TYR A 377 7.67 -9.70 1.05
CA TYR A 377 8.93 -10.26 0.54
C TYR A 377 10.12 -9.87 1.43
N MET A 378 10.25 -8.59 1.78
CA MET A 378 11.32 -8.11 2.66
C MET A 378 11.25 -8.76 4.04
N SER A 379 10.05 -8.92 4.59
CA SER A 379 9.80 -9.57 5.88
C SER A 379 10.25 -11.03 5.86
N ASP A 380 9.90 -11.79 4.82
CA ASP A 380 10.30 -13.20 4.67
C ASP A 380 11.81 -13.40 4.57
N HIS A 381 12.53 -12.40 4.08
CA HIS A 381 13.98 -12.46 3.86
C HIS A 381 14.77 -11.60 4.86
N ALA A 382 14.11 -11.06 5.89
CA ALA A 382 14.69 -10.11 6.84
C ALA A 382 15.89 -10.70 7.61
N SER A 383 15.81 -11.99 7.97
CA SER A 383 16.89 -12.70 8.68
C SER A 383 18.17 -12.87 7.86
N GLN A 384 18.06 -12.79 6.53
CA GLN A 384 19.16 -12.99 5.60
C GLN A 384 19.75 -11.68 5.10
N ASN A 385 19.03 -10.56 5.26
CA ASN A 385 19.43 -9.27 4.74
C ASN A 385 19.01 -8.13 5.67
N SER A 386 19.95 -7.62 6.45
CA SER A 386 19.72 -6.50 7.38
C SER A 386 19.25 -5.21 6.70
N ARG A 387 19.53 -5.03 5.39
CA ARG A 387 19.01 -3.87 4.64
C ARG A 387 17.50 -3.93 4.45
N TYR A 388 16.89 -5.11 4.42
CA TYR A 388 15.44 -5.26 4.36
C TYR A 388 14.78 -4.80 5.67
N VAL A 389 15.37 -5.16 6.81
CA VAL A 389 14.92 -4.66 8.13
C VAL A 389 14.99 -3.13 8.17
N GLN A 390 16.14 -2.57 7.82
CA GLN A 390 16.35 -1.11 7.81
C GLN A 390 15.35 -0.39 6.88
N CYS A 391 15.08 -0.94 5.70
CA CYS A 391 14.14 -0.36 4.76
C CYS A 391 12.69 -0.44 5.28
N MET A 392 12.29 -1.57 5.86
CA MET A 392 10.95 -1.72 6.45
C MET A 392 10.76 -0.74 7.61
N ASP A 393 11.73 -0.62 8.51
CA ASP A 393 11.70 0.32 9.63
C ASP A 393 11.61 1.77 9.12
N TYR A 394 12.43 2.12 8.12
CA TYR A 394 12.47 3.46 7.53
C TYR A 394 11.11 3.89 6.99
N VAL A 395 10.47 3.06 6.16
CA VAL A 395 9.16 3.40 5.56
C VAL A 395 8.05 3.38 6.61
N THR A 396 8.08 2.42 7.54
CA THR A 396 7.10 2.30 8.64
C THR A 396 7.15 3.53 9.55
N ASN A 397 8.34 3.96 9.95
CA ASN A 397 8.50 5.12 10.82
C ASN A 397 8.08 6.42 10.14
N ILE A 398 8.46 6.63 8.87
CA ILE A 398 8.04 7.83 8.11
C ILE A 398 6.52 7.88 7.98
N ARG A 399 5.85 6.74 7.71
CA ARG A 399 4.39 6.66 7.73
C ARG A 399 3.85 7.11 9.09
N SER A 400 4.37 6.59 10.20
CA SER A 400 3.93 6.94 11.55
C SER A 400 4.17 8.42 11.91
N TYR A 401 5.31 9.00 11.53
CA TYR A 401 5.57 10.43 11.71
C TYR A 401 4.61 11.28 10.86
N LEU A 402 4.38 10.90 9.61
CA LEU A 402 3.48 11.62 8.71
C LEU A 402 2.02 11.57 9.21
N GLU A 403 1.54 10.41 9.63
CA GLU A 403 0.22 10.27 10.27
C GLU A 403 0.10 11.20 11.49
N SER A 404 1.12 11.22 12.36
CA SER A 404 1.14 12.11 13.53
C SER A 404 1.11 13.58 13.14
N LEU A 405 1.89 14.00 12.14
CA LEU A 405 1.89 15.37 11.63
C LEU A 405 0.55 15.74 11.00
N LYS A 406 -0.13 14.81 10.33
CA LYS A 406 -1.45 15.02 9.70
C LYS A 406 -2.58 15.12 10.71
N MET A 407 -2.49 14.38 11.81
CA MET A 407 -3.50 14.41 12.88
C MET A 407 -3.34 15.60 13.82
N GLN A 408 -2.13 16.16 13.92
CA GLN A 408 -1.85 17.36 14.68
C GLN A 408 -1.97 18.59 13.76
N THR A 409 -2.65 19.65 14.20
CA THR A 409 -2.48 20.97 13.57
C THR A 409 -1.11 21.53 13.95
N VAL A 410 -0.09 21.33 13.10
CA VAL A 410 1.32 21.75 13.30
C VAL A 410 1.68 23.10 12.67
#